data_AF-A0A399PK25-F1
#
_entry.id   AF-A0A399PK25-F1
#
_cell.length_a   1.000
_cell.length_b   1.000
_cell.length_c   1.000
_cell.angle_alpha   90.00
_cell.angle_beta   90.00
_cell.angle_gamma   90.00
#
_symmetry.space_group_name_H-M   'P 1'
#
loop_
_entity.id
_entity.type
_entity.pdbx_description
1 polymer ?
#
loop_
_entity_poly.entity_id
_entity_poly.type
_entity_poly.pdbx_seq_one_letter_code
_entity_poly.pdbx_strand_id
1 'polypeptide(L)'
;ATAPLVAFCDADASMDPALLPHVVDPVRDGERDLVLGRRIPSTRGAWPLHARIANLELARRLRRITGVPLHDLGPMRCGRRTELLDLGILDRRSGYPLEMLLRASAAKWRILEVEMPYAPRVGRSKVTGTLRGTVTAVRDMSRVLAEARAAAAGADRTPGGGA
;
A
#
# COMPACT_ATOMS: atom_id res chain seq x y z
N ALA A 1 1.54 -11.48 -15.40
CA ALA A 1 1.17 -10.36 -16.29
C ALA A 1 2.32 -10.05 -17.24
N THR A 2 2.01 -9.80 -18.51
CA THR A 2 2.99 -9.43 -19.57
C THR A 2 2.92 -7.96 -19.97
N ALA A 3 1.88 -7.23 -19.52
CA ALA A 3 1.70 -5.81 -19.81
C ALA A 3 2.79 -4.93 -19.14
N PRO A 4 3.17 -3.78 -19.73
CA PRO A 4 4.13 -2.85 -19.14
C PRO A 4 3.68 -2.24 -17.82
N LEU A 5 2.38 -2.08 -17.63
CA LEU A 5 1.76 -1.56 -16.41
C LEU A 5 0.99 -2.68 -15.70
N VAL A 6 1.05 -2.69 -14.37
CA VAL A 6 0.27 -3.61 -13.54
C VAL A 6 -0.58 -2.81 -12.59
N ALA A 7 -1.89 -3.01 -12.69
CA ALA A 7 -2.86 -2.50 -11.73
C ALA A 7 -3.37 -3.64 -10.83
N PHE A 8 -3.60 -3.31 -9.57
CA PHE A 8 -4.18 -4.17 -8.55
C PHE A 8 -5.55 -3.62 -8.17
N CYS A 9 -6.53 -4.49 -7.96
CA CYS A 9 -7.85 -4.16 -7.45
C CYS A 9 -8.40 -5.37 -6.67
N ASP A 10 -9.01 -5.13 -5.51
CA ASP A 10 -9.70 -6.18 -4.75
C ASP A 10 -10.97 -6.61 -5.52
N ALA A 11 -11.24 -7.92 -5.58
CA ALA A 11 -12.40 -8.49 -6.25
C ALA A 11 -13.59 -8.72 -5.28
N ASP A 12 -13.92 -7.70 -4.47
CA ASP A 12 -14.99 -7.75 -3.46
C ASP A 12 -16.12 -6.74 -3.69
N ALA A 13 -16.16 -6.18 -4.91
CA ALA A 13 -17.10 -5.15 -5.37
C ALA A 13 -17.09 -3.84 -4.55
N SER A 14 -16.07 -3.62 -3.70
CA SER A 14 -15.95 -2.38 -2.93
C SER A 14 -15.39 -1.20 -3.72
N MET A 15 -14.81 -1.44 -4.89
CA MET A 15 -14.33 -0.41 -5.80
C MET A 15 -14.79 -0.72 -7.22
N ASP A 16 -15.07 0.34 -7.98
CA ASP A 16 -15.45 0.26 -9.37
C ASP A 16 -14.19 0.16 -10.26
N PRO A 17 -13.98 -0.95 -11.00
CA PRO A 17 -12.86 -1.08 -11.93
C PRO A 17 -12.88 -0.02 -13.05
N ALA A 18 -14.02 0.61 -13.33
CA ALA A 18 -14.09 1.73 -14.27
C ALA A 18 -13.24 2.94 -13.81
N LEU A 19 -12.84 2.98 -12.54
CA LEU A 19 -11.96 4.02 -11.99
C LEU A 19 -10.46 3.69 -12.16
N LEU A 20 -10.10 2.52 -12.69
CA LEU A 20 -8.70 2.16 -12.95
C LEU A 20 -7.91 3.21 -13.76
N PRO A 21 -8.46 3.90 -14.76
CA PRO A 21 -7.75 4.97 -15.47
C PRO A 21 -7.16 6.03 -14.52
N HIS A 22 -7.84 6.37 -13.42
CA HIS A 22 -7.32 7.37 -12.47
C HIS A 22 -6.02 6.93 -11.76
N VAL A 23 -5.72 5.62 -11.67
CA VAL A 23 -4.42 5.13 -11.18
C VAL A 23 -3.45 4.79 -12.30
N VAL A 24 -3.96 4.38 -13.47
CA VAL A 24 -3.14 3.94 -14.60
C VAL A 24 -2.54 5.13 -15.35
N ASP A 25 -3.35 6.15 -15.61
CA ASP A 25 -3.00 7.28 -16.48
C ASP A 25 -1.74 8.02 -15.99
N PRO A 26 -1.61 8.40 -14.71
CA PRO A 26 -0.39 9.08 -14.24
C PRO A 26 0.87 8.23 -14.34
N VAL A 27 0.75 6.90 -14.29
CA VAL A 27 1.89 5.98 -14.47
C VAL A 27 2.24 5.83 -15.94
N ARG A 28 1.21 5.67 -16.79
CA ARG A 28 1.33 5.56 -18.24
C ARG A 28 1.99 6.80 -18.84
N ASP A 29 1.57 7.97 -18.37
CA ASP A 29 2.01 9.26 -18.90
C ASP A 29 3.37 9.69 -18.32
N GLY A 30 3.97 8.85 -17.45
CA GLY A 30 5.32 9.09 -16.92
C GLY A 30 5.38 10.08 -15.76
N GLU A 31 4.24 10.55 -15.26
CA GLU A 31 4.15 11.54 -14.19
C GLU A 31 4.49 10.96 -12.83
N ARG A 32 4.08 9.71 -12.60
CA ARG A 32 4.23 8.97 -11.34
C ARG A 32 4.78 7.57 -11.58
N ASP A 33 5.38 7.00 -10.55
CA ASP A 33 5.96 5.65 -10.61
C ASP A 33 5.07 4.64 -9.89
N LEU A 34 4.34 5.11 -8.85
CA LEU A 34 3.32 4.35 -8.14
C LEU A 34 2.13 5.25 -7.80
N VAL A 35 0.92 4.80 -8.14
CA VAL A 35 -0.32 5.49 -7.75
C VAL A 35 -1.15 4.58 -6.87
N LEU A 36 -1.69 5.12 -5.77
CA LEU A 36 -2.57 4.42 -4.84
C LEU A 36 -3.95 5.09 -4.81
N GLY A 37 -5.00 4.30 -4.88
CA GLY A 37 -6.38 4.74 -4.71
C GLY A 37 -6.76 4.78 -3.23
N ARG A 38 -6.89 5.99 -2.68
CA ARG A 38 -7.38 6.22 -1.31
C ARG A 38 -8.88 6.03 -1.22
N ARG A 39 -9.29 5.19 -0.29
CA ARG A 39 -10.71 4.91 -0.04
C ARG A 39 -11.42 6.11 0.59
N ILE A 40 -12.47 6.56 -0.08
CA ILE A 40 -13.45 7.52 0.41
C ILE A 40 -14.78 6.77 0.60
N PRO A 41 -15.18 6.46 1.85
CA PRO A 41 -16.43 5.73 2.11
C PRO A 41 -17.64 6.42 1.49
N SER A 42 -18.38 5.71 0.64
CA SER A 42 -19.63 6.23 0.07
C SER A 42 -20.78 6.24 1.08
N THR A 43 -20.69 5.39 2.12
CA THR A 43 -21.65 5.34 3.23
C THR A 43 -20.92 5.18 4.57
N ARG A 44 -21.58 5.56 5.68
CA ARG A 44 -21.01 5.42 7.04
C ARG A 44 -20.68 3.96 7.40
N GLY A 45 -21.39 2.99 6.83
CA GLY A 45 -21.20 1.56 7.06
C GLY A 45 -20.19 0.88 6.14
N ALA A 46 -19.72 1.54 5.08
CA ALA A 46 -18.81 0.95 4.10
C ALA A 46 -17.44 0.58 4.70
N TRP A 47 -16.98 1.35 5.71
CA TRP A 47 -15.70 1.13 6.35
C TRP A 47 -15.82 1.25 7.89
N PRO A 48 -15.68 0.14 8.63
CA PRO A 48 -15.77 0.15 10.09
C PRO A 48 -14.85 1.16 10.76
N LEU A 49 -15.34 1.87 11.78
CA LEU A 49 -14.63 2.96 12.45
C LEU A 49 -13.26 2.52 13.01
N HIS A 50 -13.19 1.35 13.65
CA HIS A 50 -11.93 0.83 14.17
C HIS A 50 -10.89 0.59 13.07
N ALA A 51 -11.32 0.10 11.91
CA ALA A 51 -10.44 -0.10 10.76
C ALA A 51 -9.97 1.24 10.16
N ARG A 52 -10.82 2.27 10.19
CA ARG A 52 -10.44 3.64 9.78
C ARG A 52 -9.38 4.23 10.71
N ILE A 53 -9.54 4.07 12.02
CA ILE A 53 -8.57 4.54 13.03
C ILE A 53 -7.23 3.80 12.87
N ALA A 54 -7.27 2.47 12.73
CA ALA A 54 -6.06 1.67 12.49
C ALA A 54 -5.34 2.12 11.21
N ASN A 55 -6.07 2.36 10.12
CA ASN A 55 -5.50 2.84 8.87
C ASN A 55 -4.91 4.25 9.00
N LEU A 56 -5.57 5.14 9.74
CA LEU A 56 -5.07 6.50 10.00
C LEU A 56 -3.74 6.47 10.75
N GLU A 57 -3.60 5.62 11.75
CA GLU A 57 -2.34 5.46 12.49
C GLU A 57 -1.24 4.83 11.62
N LEU A 58 -1.58 3.82 10.82
CA LEU A 58 -0.65 3.23 9.85
C LEU A 58 -0.15 4.28 8.85
N ALA A 59 -1.06 5.04 8.25
CA ALA A 59 -0.73 6.13 7.34
C ALA A 59 0.16 7.17 8.03
N ARG A 60 -0.19 7.62 9.25
CA ARG A 60 0.64 8.55 10.04
C ARG A 60 2.06 8.05 10.26
N ARG A 61 2.24 6.76 10.57
CA ARG A 61 3.58 6.15 10.74
C ARG A 61 4.33 6.11 9.42
N LEU A 62 3.66 5.72 8.35
CA LEU A 62 4.25 5.68 7.02
C LEU A 62 4.71 7.06 6.56
N ARG A 63 3.88 8.10 6.71
CA ARG A 63 4.29 9.48 6.39
C ARG A 63 5.54 9.90 7.16
N ARG A 64 5.62 9.58 8.46
CA ARG A 64 6.79 9.91 9.29
C ARG A 64 8.07 9.19 8.85
N ILE A 65 7.97 7.97 8.34
CA ILE A 65 9.13 7.14 7.98
C ILE A 65 9.57 7.40 6.54
N THR A 66 8.61 7.59 5.64
CA THR A 66 8.84 7.67 4.19
C THR A 66 8.87 9.11 3.66
N GLY A 67 8.29 10.06 4.40
CA GLY A 67 8.04 11.42 3.91
C GLY A 67 6.91 11.52 2.88
N VAL A 68 6.35 10.41 2.41
CA VAL A 68 5.27 10.39 1.40
C VAL A 68 3.97 10.82 2.06
N PRO A 69 3.20 11.80 1.52
CA PRO A 69 1.96 12.29 2.12
C PRO A 69 0.76 11.35 1.88
N LEU A 70 0.87 10.09 2.30
CA LEU A 70 -0.15 9.06 2.15
C LEU A 70 -1.18 9.07 3.28
N HIS A 71 -2.46 8.86 2.97
CA HIS A 71 -3.55 8.72 3.95
C HIS A 71 -4.16 7.32 3.99
N ASP A 72 -3.91 6.50 2.96
CA ASP A 72 -4.44 5.17 2.83
C ASP A 72 -3.53 4.23 2.03
N LEU A 73 -3.37 3.00 2.51
CA LEU A 73 -2.86 1.90 1.69
C LEU A 73 -4.03 1.23 0.97
N GLY A 74 -4.74 2.00 0.14
CA GLY A 74 -5.98 1.55 -0.46
C GLY A 74 -5.78 0.42 -1.49
N PRO A 75 -6.82 -0.39 -1.77
CA PRO A 75 -6.68 -1.66 -2.49
C PRO A 75 -6.43 -1.50 -3.99
N MET A 76 -6.70 -0.32 -4.56
CA MET A 76 -6.41 -0.03 -5.97
C MET A 76 -5.04 0.61 -6.09
N ARG A 77 -4.14 0.04 -6.90
CA ARG A 77 -2.77 0.55 -7.07
C ARG A 77 -2.28 0.29 -8.49
N CYS A 78 -1.39 1.12 -9.02
CA CYS A 78 -0.76 0.88 -10.31
C CYS A 78 0.72 1.29 -10.30
N GLY A 79 1.56 0.52 -10.97
CA GLY A 79 2.97 0.82 -11.21
C GLY A 79 3.51 0.12 -12.44
N ARG A 80 4.74 0.45 -12.86
CA ARG A 80 5.39 -0.23 -13.99
C ARG A 80 5.81 -1.64 -13.59
N ARG A 81 5.54 -2.62 -14.44
CA ARG A 81 5.76 -4.03 -14.14
C ARG A 81 7.21 -4.32 -13.78
N THR A 82 8.15 -3.84 -14.59
CA THR A 82 9.58 -4.08 -14.40
C THR A 82 10.05 -3.49 -13.07
N GLU A 83 9.74 -2.21 -12.84
CA GLU A 83 10.08 -1.52 -11.61
C GLU A 83 9.49 -2.22 -10.36
N LEU A 84 8.23 -2.67 -10.43
CA LEU A 84 7.58 -3.41 -9.34
C LEU A 84 8.25 -4.76 -9.04
N LEU A 85 8.75 -5.46 -10.08
CA LEU A 85 9.52 -6.69 -9.90
C LEU A 85 10.90 -6.41 -9.28
N ASP A 86 11.54 -5.33 -9.72
CA ASP A 86 12.86 -4.91 -9.25
C ASP A 86 12.86 -4.44 -7.78
N LEU A 87 11.70 -4.05 -7.24
CA LEU A 87 11.54 -3.81 -5.80
C LEU A 87 11.86 -5.08 -4.97
N GLY A 88 11.72 -6.28 -5.53
CA GLY A 88 12.04 -7.52 -4.83
C GLY A 88 11.15 -7.77 -3.60
N ILE A 89 9.85 -7.46 -3.72
CA ILE A 89 8.86 -7.63 -2.64
C ILE A 89 8.75 -9.12 -2.28
N LEU A 90 8.92 -9.44 -0.99
CA LEU A 90 8.96 -10.83 -0.50
C LEU A 90 7.63 -11.30 0.08
N ASP A 91 6.90 -10.43 0.78
CA ASP A 91 5.63 -10.78 1.38
C ASP A 91 4.57 -10.98 0.29
N ARG A 92 4.00 -12.20 0.22
CA ARG A 92 2.95 -12.58 -0.75
C ARG A 92 1.56 -12.63 -0.14
N ARG A 93 1.39 -12.10 1.07
CA ARG A 93 0.16 -12.10 1.86
C ARG A 93 -0.23 -10.64 2.13
N SER A 94 -0.65 -10.34 3.35
CA SER A 94 -1.14 -9.02 3.73
C SER A 94 -0.04 -7.96 3.87
N GLY A 95 1.24 -8.34 3.92
CA GLY A 95 2.35 -7.39 4.02
C GLY A 95 2.74 -6.77 2.67
N TYR A 96 2.34 -7.40 1.55
CA TYR A 96 2.67 -6.96 0.19
C TYR A 96 2.46 -5.44 -0.04
N PRO A 97 1.31 -4.82 0.33
CA PRO A 97 1.11 -3.39 0.10
C PRO A 97 2.03 -2.48 0.91
N LEU A 98 2.33 -2.89 2.14
CA LEU A 98 3.18 -2.14 3.05
C LEU A 98 4.63 -2.19 2.58
N GLU A 99 5.10 -3.39 2.25
CA GLU A 99 6.45 -3.60 1.73
C GLU A 99 6.66 -2.88 0.39
N MET A 100 5.68 -2.95 -0.52
CA MET A 100 5.70 -2.20 -1.78
C MET A 100 5.94 -0.71 -1.54
N LEU A 101 5.15 -0.07 -0.66
CA LEU A 101 5.27 1.36 -0.42
C LEU A 101 6.63 1.72 0.21
N LEU A 102 7.07 0.96 1.21
CA LEU A 102 8.34 1.21 1.89
C LEU A 102 9.51 1.11 0.92
N ARG A 103 9.53 0.08 0.06
CA ARG A 103 10.60 -0.11 -0.93
C ARG A 103 10.53 0.92 -2.06
N ALA A 104 9.34 1.24 -2.57
CA ALA A 104 9.16 2.31 -3.56
C ALA A 104 9.63 3.66 -3.03
N SER A 105 9.32 3.99 -1.77
CA SER A 105 9.80 5.21 -1.12
C SER A 105 11.32 5.20 -0.93
N ALA A 106 11.91 4.07 -0.52
CA ALA A 106 13.36 3.93 -0.41
C ALA A 106 14.06 4.14 -1.76
N ALA A 107 13.45 3.63 -2.84
CA ALA A 107 13.87 3.85 -4.22
C ALA A 107 13.53 5.25 -4.78
N LYS A 108 13.02 6.17 -3.95
CA LYS A 108 12.69 7.57 -4.28
C LYS A 108 11.66 7.73 -5.41
N TRP A 109 10.74 6.78 -5.53
CA TRP A 109 9.67 6.84 -6.52
C TRP A 109 8.72 8.03 -6.28
N ARG A 110 8.19 8.59 -7.37
CA ARG A 110 7.14 9.61 -7.33
C ARG A 110 5.80 8.94 -7.06
N ILE A 111 5.42 8.92 -5.79
CA ILE A 111 4.21 8.27 -5.31
C ILE A 111 3.05 9.27 -5.26
N LEU A 112 1.90 8.90 -5.82
CA LEU A 112 0.67 9.69 -5.79
C LEU A 112 -0.46 8.93 -5.10
N GLU A 113 -1.28 9.65 -4.36
CA GLU A 113 -2.55 9.17 -3.82
C GLU A 113 -3.71 9.87 -4.55
N VAL A 114 -4.67 9.10 -5.06
CA VAL A 114 -5.89 9.60 -5.71
C VAL A 114 -7.12 9.15 -4.93
N GLU A 115 -8.08 10.04 -4.72
CA GLU A 115 -9.30 9.72 -3.98
C GLU A 115 -10.25 8.87 -4.82
N MET A 116 -10.81 7.82 -4.21
CA MET A 116 -11.63 6.80 -4.87
C MET A 116 -12.86 6.47 -4.00
N PRO A 117 -14.08 6.51 -4.56
CA PRO A 117 -15.26 5.99 -3.87
C PRO A 117 -15.07 4.54 -3.43
N TYR A 118 -15.43 4.26 -2.17
CA TYR A 118 -15.35 2.94 -1.58
C TYR A 118 -16.72 2.51 -1.06
N ALA A 119 -17.32 1.53 -1.75
CA ALA A 119 -18.63 0.99 -1.47
C ALA A 119 -18.58 -0.09 -0.37
N PRO A 120 -19.71 -0.31 0.35
CA PRO A 120 -19.84 -1.49 1.19
C PRO A 120 -19.56 -2.76 0.37
N ARG A 121 -18.70 -3.63 0.90
CA ARG A 121 -18.41 -4.93 0.29
C ARG A 121 -19.70 -5.75 0.15
N VAL A 122 -19.84 -6.44 -0.98
CA VAL A 122 -20.92 -7.43 -1.17
C VAL A 122 -20.44 -8.77 -0.59
N GLY A 123 -20.87 -9.10 0.63
CA GLY A 123 -20.51 -10.34 1.35
C GLY A 123 -20.02 -10.12 2.80
N ARG A 124 -19.99 -11.18 3.62
CA ARG A 124 -19.47 -11.14 5.02
C ARG A 124 -17.96 -11.37 5.06
N SER A 125 -17.20 -10.41 5.60
CA SER A 125 -15.76 -10.56 5.86
C SER A 125 -15.49 -11.48 7.07
N LYS A 126 -14.68 -12.52 6.89
CA LYS A 126 -14.32 -13.50 7.96
C LYS A 126 -13.32 -12.95 9.01
N VAL A 127 -12.67 -11.79 8.80
CA VAL A 127 -11.47 -11.41 9.58
C VAL A 127 -11.50 -10.01 10.23
N THR A 128 -12.27 -9.04 9.71
CA THR A 128 -12.15 -7.63 10.16
C THR A 128 -13.13 -7.17 11.25
N GLY A 129 -13.92 -8.09 11.82
CA GLY A 129 -14.99 -7.74 12.77
C GLY A 129 -14.60 -7.64 14.25
N THR A 130 -13.38 -8.04 14.67
CA THR A 130 -13.04 -8.14 16.09
C THR A 130 -11.88 -7.23 16.50
N LEU A 131 -11.97 -6.64 17.70
CA LEU A 131 -10.90 -5.87 18.35
C LEU A 131 -9.59 -6.69 18.41
N ARG A 132 -9.71 -8.00 18.68
CA ARG A 132 -8.58 -8.93 18.71
C ARG A 132 -7.87 -9.02 17.36
N GLY A 133 -8.62 -9.13 16.25
CA GLY A 133 -8.05 -9.11 14.90
C GLY A 133 -7.33 -7.80 14.58
N THR A 134 -7.83 -6.67 15.12
CA THR A 134 -7.18 -5.35 14.96
C THR A 134 -5.87 -5.28 15.74
N VAL A 135 -5.83 -5.74 16.99
CA VAL A 135 -4.61 -5.77 17.81
C VAL A 135 -3.56 -6.71 17.21
N THR A 136 -3.98 -7.88 16.71
CA THR A 136 -3.08 -8.81 16.02
C THR A 136 -2.51 -8.16 14.76
N ALA A 137 -3.33 -7.52 13.93
CA ALA A 137 -2.87 -6.81 12.74
C ALA A 137 -1.86 -5.70 13.09
N VAL A 138 -2.10 -4.91 14.15
CA VAL A 138 -1.16 -3.88 14.62
C VAL A 138 0.17 -4.49 15.08
N ARG A 139 0.14 -5.63 15.78
CA ARG A 139 1.36 -6.35 16.21
C ARG A 139 2.13 -6.90 15.02
N ASP A 140 1.45 -7.54 14.07
CA ASP A 140 2.07 -8.08 12.86
C ASP A 140 2.68 -6.96 12.01
N MET A 141 1.98 -5.84 11.83
CA MET A 141 2.53 -4.67 11.12
C MET A 141 3.71 -4.04 11.86
N SER A 142 3.69 -4.02 13.20
CA SER A 142 4.81 -3.50 14.01
C SER A 142 6.05 -4.38 13.88
N ARG A 143 5.88 -5.71 13.75
CA ARG A 143 6.97 -6.64 13.47
C ARG A 143 7.56 -6.41 12.08
N VAL A 144 6.73 -6.34 11.04
CA VAL A 144 7.18 -6.07 9.66
C VAL A 144 7.94 -4.74 9.59
N LEU A 145 7.51 -3.72 10.33
CA LEU A 145 8.20 -2.44 10.38
C LEU A 145 9.57 -2.52 11.09
N ALA A 146 9.71 -3.36 12.12
CA ALA A 146 10.97 -3.60 12.80
C ALA A 146 11.96 -4.35 11.89
N GLU A 147 11.47 -5.34 11.14
CA GLU A 147 12.25 -6.11 10.18
C GLU A 147 12.74 -5.22 9.02
N ALA A 148 11.88 -4.36 8.48
CA ALA A 148 12.26 -3.40 7.44
C ALA A 148 13.33 -2.40 7.93
N ARG A 149 13.25 -1.95 9.19
CA ARG A 149 14.28 -1.11 9.81
C ARG A 149 15.62 -1.83 9.96
N ALA A 150 15.59 -3.09 10.40
CA ALA A 150 16.79 -3.91 10.54
C ALA A 150 17.49 -4.15 9.20
N ALA A 151 16.71 -4.40 8.13
CA ALA A 151 17.23 -4.57 6.78
C ALA A 151 17.88 -3.28 6.25
N ALA A 152 17.23 -2.11 6.45
CA ALA A 152 17.77 -0.82 6.04
C ALA A 152 19.06 -0.45 6.80
N ALA A 153 19.13 -0.72 8.11
CA ALA A 153 20.34 -0.49 8.93
C ALA A 153 21.47 -1.51 8.65
N GLY A 154 21.15 -2.65 8.05
CA GLY A 154 22.14 -3.63 7.60
C GLY A 154 22.78 -3.25 6.26
N ALA A 155 22.00 -2.65 5.35
CA ALA A 155 22.49 -2.18 4.05
C ALA A 155 23.47 -0.99 4.18
N ASP A 156 23.35 -0.19 5.23
CA ASP A 156 24.22 0.97 5.51
C ASP A 156 25.58 0.57 6.13
N ARG A 157 25.81 -0.71 6.41
CA ARG A 157 27.04 -1.23 7.03
C ARG A 157 27.93 -2.05 6.10
N THR A 158 27.79 -1.94 4.78
CA THR A 158 28.82 -2.47 3.87
C THR A 158 30.06 -1.56 3.96
N PRO A 159 31.20 -2.02 4.49
CA PRO A 159 32.43 -1.24 4.43
C PRO A 159 32.86 -1.20 2.96
N GLY A 160 33.15 -0.01 2.45
CA GLY A 160 33.89 0.15 1.19
C GLY A 160 35.22 -0.58 1.30
N GLY A 161 35.31 -1.76 0.66
CA GLY A 161 36.57 -2.46 0.41
C GLY A 161 37.29 -1.74 -0.72
N GLY A 162 38.54 -1.35 -0.44
CA GLY A 162 39.34 -0.54 -1.34
C GLY A 162 39.83 -1.25 -2.59
N ALA A 163 40.16 -0.42 -3.57
CA ALA A 163 41.32 -0.52 -4.44
C ALA A 163 41.67 0.90 -4.90
#